data_AF-E4NIZ5-F1
#
_entry.id   AF-E4NIZ5-F1
#
_cell.length_a   1.000
_cell.length_b   1.000
_cell.length_c   1.000
_cell.angle_alpha   90.00
_cell.angle_beta   90.00
_cell.angle_gamma   90.00
#
_symmetry.space_group_name_H-M   'P 1'
#
loop_
_entity.id
_entity.type
_entity.pdbx_description
1 polymer ?
#
loop_
_entity_poly.entity_id
_entity_poly.type
_entity_poly.pdbx_seq_one_letter_code
_entity_poly.pdbx_strand_id
1 'polypeptide(L)'
;MSAGSDSLHSPTRSAPPRPDDEGVSWERLLTAPRPFPSENLQAAHELDLAASLVLAMPTAAASLDLLVNDRRIHPEGALVLGALLHTARHRDAAQFWWQFAAGGGSYTAASCLSLLHRSLGEFLDAELWRRQAEALATGPRRPPRVLGVRDALLPAGVLAEILTLCHEGLDVKLPPRLAAVIHQLPVDCDDPEYGELPQVSSTLVRDLAG
;
A
#
# COMPACT_ATOMS: atom_id res chain seq x y z
N MET A 1 73.81 37.61 -13.32
CA MET A 1 73.52 36.81 -12.11
C MET A 1 72.81 37.71 -11.11
N SER A 2 71.63 37.25 -10.67
CA SER A 2 70.78 37.72 -9.56
C SER A 2 70.25 39.17 -9.61
N ALA A 3 68.97 39.41 -9.89
CA ALA A 3 67.74 39.10 -9.15
C ALA A 3 67.41 40.15 -8.07
N GLY A 4 66.23 40.76 -8.21
CA GLY A 4 65.63 41.70 -7.27
C GLY A 4 64.16 41.88 -7.64
N SER A 5 63.34 40.91 -7.26
CA SER A 5 61.89 40.86 -7.49
C SER A 5 61.17 41.78 -6.52
N ASP A 6 60.34 42.69 -7.02
CA ASP A 6 59.34 43.40 -6.21
C ASP A 6 57.97 42.80 -6.48
N SER A 7 57.44 42.10 -5.47
CA SER A 7 56.16 41.38 -5.53
C SER A 7 55.04 42.31 -5.08
N LEU A 8 54.14 42.70 -5.99
CA LEU A 8 52.89 43.36 -5.62
C LEU A 8 51.94 42.37 -4.93
N HIS A 9 51.60 42.67 -3.68
CA HIS A 9 50.53 42.06 -2.90
C HIS A 9 49.16 42.40 -3.52
N SER A 10 48.34 41.40 -3.82
CA SER A 10 46.91 41.56 -4.14
C SER A 10 46.06 40.89 -3.06
N PRO A 11 44.95 41.50 -2.62
CA PRO A 11 44.17 41.00 -1.49
C PRO A 11 43.34 39.77 -1.90
N THR A 12 43.39 38.73 -1.09
CA THR A 12 42.61 37.50 -1.26
C THR A 12 41.13 37.80 -0.97
N ARG A 13 40.32 38.00 -2.01
CA ARG A 13 38.86 38.11 -1.88
C ARG A 13 38.30 36.69 -1.66
N SER A 14 37.81 36.41 -0.45
CA SER A 14 37.11 35.15 -0.15
C SER A 14 35.89 35.00 -1.08
N ALA A 15 35.78 33.87 -1.76
CA ALA A 15 34.62 33.50 -2.56
C ALA A 15 33.42 33.16 -1.64
N PRO A 16 32.17 33.42 -2.04
CA PRO A 16 31.00 33.03 -1.26
C PRO A 16 30.88 31.49 -1.19
N PRO A 17 30.32 30.94 -0.11
CA PRO A 17 30.14 29.49 0.02
C PRO A 17 29.24 28.95 -1.10
N ARG A 18 29.65 27.83 -1.71
CA ARG A 18 28.86 27.12 -2.72
C ARG A 18 27.59 26.54 -2.08
N PRO A 19 26.44 26.56 -2.79
CA PRO A 19 25.17 26.08 -2.26
C PRO A 19 25.06 24.56 -2.40
N ASP A 20 25.98 23.82 -1.78
CA ASP A 20 25.99 22.34 -1.86
C ASP A 20 25.99 21.67 -0.48
N ASP A 21 25.82 22.43 0.61
CA ASP A 21 25.98 21.92 1.99
C ASP A 21 24.72 21.29 2.61
N GLU A 22 23.69 21.03 1.82
CA GLU A 22 22.67 20.01 2.15
C GLU A 22 22.70 18.92 1.08
N GLY A 23 23.85 18.26 1.02
CA GLY A 23 24.08 17.09 0.18
C GLY A 23 23.12 15.97 0.56
N VAL A 24 21.97 15.92 -0.11
CA VAL A 24 21.24 14.67 -0.29
C VAL A 24 22.26 13.68 -0.86
N SER A 25 22.68 12.73 -0.02
CA SER A 25 23.65 11.72 -0.41
C SER A 25 23.01 10.84 -1.47
N TRP A 26 23.27 11.19 -2.74
CA TRP A 26 22.79 10.43 -3.90
C TRP A 26 23.24 8.98 -3.84
N GLU A 27 24.40 8.72 -3.26
CA GLU A 27 24.88 7.37 -2.95
C GLU A 27 23.91 6.61 -2.05
N ARG A 28 23.36 7.25 -1.00
CA ARG A 28 22.36 6.64 -0.11
C ARG A 28 21.02 6.40 -0.80
N LEU A 29 20.62 7.28 -1.72
CA LEU A 29 19.39 7.11 -2.52
C LEU A 29 19.53 6.05 -3.62
N LEU A 30 20.73 5.86 -4.15
CA LEU A 30 21.04 4.87 -5.19
C LEU A 30 21.49 3.52 -4.60
N THR A 31 21.76 3.46 -3.30
CA THR A 31 22.06 2.21 -2.62
C THR A 31 20.81 1.35 -2.64
N ALA A 32 20.91 0.16 -3.26
CA ALA A 32 19.81 -0.79 -3.26
C ALA A 32 19.34 -1.04 -1.82
N PRO A 33 18.02 -1.08 -1.55
CA PRO A 33 17.50 -1.50 -0.26
C PRO A 33 18.18 -2.80 0.17
N ARG A 34 18.47 -2.94 1.47
CA ARG A 34 19.04 -4.20 1.97
C ARG A 34 18.11 -5.34 1.52
N PRO A 35 18.63 -6.36 0.82
CA PRO A 35 17.79 -7.45 0.35
C PRO A 35 17.15 -8.12 1.56
N PHE A 36 15.84 -8.39 1.45
CA PHE A 36 15.13 -9.11 2.49
C PHE A 36 15.75 -10.50 2.69
N PRO A 37 15.70 -11.07 3.91
CA PRO A 37 16.34 -12.36 4.18
C PRO A 37 15.77 -13.54 3.38
N SER A 38 14.55 -13.42 2.85
CA SER A 38 13.91 -14.42 1.98
C SER A 38 12.89 -13.78 1.04
N GLU A 39 12.54 -14.48 -0.05
CA GLU A 39 11.50 -14.05 -0.98
C GLU A 39 10.11 -13.94 -0.33
N ASN A 40 9.84 -14.77 0.68
CA ASN A 40 8.58 -14.75 1.43
C ASN A 40 8.47 -13.49 2.29
N LEU A 41 9.57 -13.10 2.98
CA LEU A 41 9.60 -11.86 3.77
C LEU A 41 9.55 -10.62 2.87
N GLN A 42 10.21 -10.67 1.71
CA GLN A 42 10.07 -9.62 0.71
C GLN A 42 8.62 -9.49 0.25
N ALA A 43 7.96 -10.61 -0.08
CA ALA A 43 6.57 -10.60 -0.53
C ALA A 43 5.60 -10.09 0.55
N ALA A 44 5.83 -10.45 1.82
CA ALA A 44 5.05 -9.95 2.95
C ALA A 44 5.16 -8.42 3.05
N HIS A 45 6.37 -7.89 2.94
CA HIS A 45 6.61 -6.44 2.94
C HIS A 45 5.98 -5.74 1.72
N GLU A 46 6.15 -6.31 0.53
CA GLU A 46 5.52 -5.80 -0.70
C GLU A 46 3.99 -5.80 -0.60
N LEU A 47 3.40 -6.81 0.04
CA LEU A 47 1.97 -6.89 0.31
C LEU A 47 1.51 -5.80 1.28
N ASP A 48 2.25 -5.61 2.38
CA ASP A 48 1.99 -4.56 3.35
C ASP A 48 2.05 -3.16 2.73
N LEU A 49 3.03 -2.91 1.86
CA LEU A 49 3.13 -1.67 1.09
C LEU A 49 1.95 -1.51 0.13
N ALA A 50 1.60 -2.55 -0.63
CA ALA A 50 0.49 -2.51 -1.56
C ALA A 50 -0.85 -2.23 -0.84
N ALA A 51 -1.11 -2.90 0.27
CA ALA A 51 -2.29 -2.68 1.09
C ALA A 51 -2.34 -1.22 1.62
N SER A 52 -1.21 -0.72 2.12
CA SER A 52 -1.11 0.67 2.63
C SER A 52 -1.38 1.71 1.55
N LEU A 53 -0.87 1.49 0.33
CA LEU A 53 -1.13 2.38 -0.81
C LEU A 53 -2.60 2.36 -1.23
N VAL A 54 -3.25 1.19 -1.19
CA VAL A 54 -4.70 1.06 -1.44
C VAL A 54 -5.50 1.86 -0.40
N LEU A 55 -5.16 1.75 0.88
CA LEU A 55 -5.83 2.51 1.96
C LEU A 55 -5.61 4.03 1.84
N ALA A 56 -4.48 4.44 1.27
CA ALA A 56 -4.14 5.85 1.03
C ALA A 56 -4.78 6.44 -0.25
N MET A 57 -5.45 5.64 -1.08
CA MET A 57 -6.08 6.16 -2.29
C MET A 57 -7.17 7.20 -1.94
N PRO A 58 -7.21 8.37 -2.60
CA PRO A 58 -8.24 9.39 -2.35
C PRO A 58 -9.68 8.90 -2.59
N THR A 59 -9.84 7.83 -3.37
CA THR A 59 -11.13 7.22 -3.67
C THR A 59 -11.49 6.06 -2.73
N ALA A 60 -10.61 5.66 -1.79
CA ALA A 60 -10.80 4.44 -1.00
C ALA A 60 -12.12 4.42 -0.23
N ALA A 61 -12.46 5.52 0.46
CA ALA A 61 -13.74 5.67 1.17
C ALA A 61 -14.93 5.55 0.22
N ALA A 62 -14.91 6.28 -0.91
CA ALA A 62 -15.99 6.25 -1.90
C ALA A 62 -16.17 4.88 -2.54
N SER A 63 -15.07 4.16 -2.83
CA SER A 63 -15.09 2.80 -3.36
C SER A 63 -15.70 1.83 -2.35
N LEU A 64 -15.32 1.93 -1.08
CA LEU A 64 -15.86 1.08 -0.01
C LEU A 64 -17.35 1.34 0.22
N ASP A 65 -17.78 2.61 0.20
CA ASP A 65 -19.20 2.98 0.30
C ASP A 65 -20.04 2.39 -0.84
N LEU A 66 -19.51 2.35 -2.07
CA LEU A 66 -20.21 1.77 -3.21
C LEU A 66 -20.36 0.26 -3.11
N LEU A 67 -19.37 -0.44 -2.56
CA LEU A 67 -19.47 -1.89 -2.30
C LEU A 67 -20.68 -2.21 -1.41
N VAL A 68 -20.98 -1.36 -0.43
CA VAL A 68 -22.12 -1.57 0.48
C VAL A 68 -23.45 -1.19 -0.14
N ASN A 69 -23.49 -0.07 -0.87
CA ASN A 69 -24.75 0.64 -1.13
C ASN A 69 -25.26 0.51 -2.57
N ASP A 70 -24.49 -0.08 -3.48
CA ASP A 70 -24.88 -0.25 -4.89
C ASP A 70 -25.21 -1.72 -5.18
N ARG A 71 -26.14 -1.94 -6.12
CA ARG A 71 -26.56 -3.27 -6.56
C ARG A 71 -25.57 -3.91 -7.55
N ARG A 72 -24.54 -3.19 -7.98
CA ARG A 72 -23.52 -3.64 -8.93
C ARG A 72 -22.29 -4.17 -8.20
N ILE A 73 -21.54 -5.05 -8.87
CA ILE A 73 -20.22 -5.50 -8.40
C ILE A 73 -19.24 -4.32 -8.42
N HIS A 74 -18.59 -4.07 -7.28
CA HIS A 74 -17.58 -3.01 -7.08
C HIS A 74 -16.22 -3.59 -6.67
N PRO A 75 -15.39 -4.00 -7.64
CA PRO A 75 -14.10 -4.62 -7.35
C PRO A 75 -13.13 -3.66 -6.64
N GLU A 76 -13.24 -2.34 -6.87
CA GLU A 76 -12.42 -1.34 -6.18
C GLU A 76 -12.77 -1.24 -4.69
N GLY A 77 -14.05 -1.36 -4.33
CA GLY A 77 -14.45 -1.38 -2.91
C GLY A 77 -14.01 -2.67 -2.22
N ALA A 78 -14.12 -3.81 -2.91
CA ALA A 78 -13.65 -5.09 -2.39
C ALA A 78 -12.12 -5.14 -2.22
N LEU A 79 -11.37 -4.50 -3.13
CA LEU A 79 -9.92 -4.30 -2.99
C LEU A 79 -9.58 -3.53 -1.71
N VAL A 80 -10.29 -2.43 -1.44
CA VAL A 80 -10.08 -1.60 -0.23
C VAL A 80 -10.42 -2.38 1.04
N LEU A 81 -11.51 -3.13 1.03
CA LEU A 81 -11.90 -3.97 2.16
C LEU A 81 -10.87 -5.06 2.44
N GLY A 82 -10.36 -5.75 1.41
CA GLY A 82 -9.30 -6.74 1.57
C GLY A 82 -8.03 -6.13 2.20
N ALA A 83 -7.67 -4.90 1.82
CA ALA A 83 -6.55 -4.18 2.45
C ALA A 83 -6.81 -3.84 3.93
N LEU A 84 -8.03 -3.43 4.29
CA LEU A 84 -8.42 -3.21 5.70
C LEU A 84 -8.34 -4.50 6.52
N LEU A 85 -8.88 -5.60 5.99
CA LEU A 85 -8.87 -6.91 6.65
C LEU A 85 -7.44 -7.43 6.84
N HIS A 86 -6.58 -7.30 5.83
CA HIS A 86 -5.17 -7.68 5.92
C HIS A 86 -4.43 -6.90 7.03
N THR A 87 -4.59 -5.57 7.04
CA THR A 87 -3.98 -4.70 8.07
C THR A 87 -4.60 -4.89 9.46
N ALA A 88 -5.82 -5.43 9.55
CA ALA A 88 -6.48 -5.90 10.77
C ALA A 88 -6.17 -7.36 11.14
N ARG A 89 -5.32 -8.06 10.40
CA ARG A 89 -4.92 -9.48 10.61
C ARG A 89 -6.03 -10.53 10.36
N HIS A 90 -6.99 -10.19 9.50
CA HIS A 90 -8.00 -11.11 8.94
C HIS A 90 -7.56 -11.62 7.56
N ARG A 91 -6.50 -12.44 7.54
CA ARG A 91 -5.85 -12.86 6.28
C ARG A 91 -6.80 -13.62 5.35
N ASP A 92 -7.54 -14.59 5.87
CA ASP A 92 -8.34 -15.49 5.04
C ASP A 92 -9.55 -14.73 4.44
N ALA A 93 -10.18 -13.86 5.23
CA ALA A 93 -11.19 -12.93 4.72
C ALA A 93 -10.61 -11.91 3.71
N ALA A 94 -9.38 -11.40 3.93
CA ALA A 94 -8.72 -10.53 2.96
C ALA A 94 -8.50 -11.24 1.62
N GLN A 95 -8.06 -12.51 1.66
CA GLN A 95 -7.92 -13.36 0.48
C GLN A 95 -9.24 -13.48 -0.28
N PHE A 96 -10.33 -13.82 0.40
CA PHE A 96 -11.67 -13.90 -0.22
C PHE A 96 -12.04 -12.62 -0.97
N TRP A 97 -11.92 -11.46 -0.31
CA TRP A 97 -12.29 -10.18 -0.91
C TRP A 97 -11.39 -9.76 -2.05
N TRP A 98 -10.10 -10.10 -2.00
CA TRP A 98 -9.19 -9.89 -3.13
C TRP A 98 -9.51 -10.83 -4.29
N GLN A 99 -9.91 -12.08 -4.06
CA GLN A 99 -10.33 -12.98 -5.13
C GLN A 99 -11.61 -12.47 -5.80
N PHE A 100 -12.58 -12.00 -5.00
CA PHE A 100 -13.78 -11.34 -5.51
C PHE A 100 -13.43 -10.13 -6.38
N ALA A 101 -12.55 -9.24 -5.89
CA ALA A 101 -12.11 -8.06 -6.62
C ALA A 101 -11.36 -8.41 -7.91
N ALA A 102 -10.49 -9.41 -7.88
CA ALA A 102 -9.74 -9.90 -9.04
C ALA A 102 -10.67 -10.51 -10.09
N GLY A 103 -11.66 -11.30 -9.67
CA GLY A 103 -12.72 -11.81 -10.55
C GLY A 103 -13.58 -10.71 -11.16
N GLY A 104 -13.73 -9.58 -10.46
CA GLY A 104 -14.34 -8.35 -10.98
C GLY A 104 -13.43 -7.50 -11.88
N GLY A 105 -12.17 -7.91 -12.09
CA GLY A 105 -11.22 -7.25 -12.99
C GLY A 105 -10.17 -6.37 -12.32
N SER A 106 -10.03 -6.42 -10.99
CA SER A 106 -9.01 -5.65 -10.26
C SER A 106 -7.61 -6.26 -10.44
N TYR A 107 -6.79 -5.60 -11.26
CA TYR A 107 -5.36 -5.91 -11.38
C TYR A 107 -4.66 -5.92 -10.02
N THR A 108 -4.87 -4.86 -9.22
CA THR A 108 -4.21 -4.69 -7.93
C THR A 108 -4.58 -5.81 -6.96
N ALA A 109 -5.83 -6.29 -6.98
CA ALA A 109 -6.23 -7.41 -6.13
C ALA A 109 -5.53 -8.72 -6.52
N ALA A 110 -5.41 -8.99 -7.83
CA ALA A 110 -4.64 -10.14 -8.32
C ALA A 110 -3.15 -10.04 -7.94
N SER A 111 -2.57 -8.84 -7.98
CA SER A 111 -1.21 -8.59 -7.49
C SER A 111 -1.08 -8.84 -5.98
N CYS A 112 -2.03 -8.38 -5.16
CA CYS A 112 -2.05 -8.66 -3.73
C CYS A 112 -2.13 -10.16 -3.43
N LEU A 113 -2.94 -10.93 -4.16
CA LEU A 113 -3.02 -12.39 -4.01
C LEU A 113 -1.71 -13.08 -4.38
N SER A 114 -1.05 -12.63 -5.45
CA SER A 114 0.27 -13.15 -5.83
C SER A 114 1.29 -12.94 -4.71
N LEU A 115 1.33 -11.75 -4.11
CA LEU A 115 2.21 -11.43 -2.98
C LEU A 115 1.82 -12.21 -1.71
N LEU A 116 0.52 -12.36 -1.44
CA LEU A 116 0.01 -13.15 -0.32
C LEU A 116 0.51 -14.59 -0.40
N HIS A 117 0.22 -15.30 -1.49
CA HIS A 117 0.67 -16.68 -1.67
C HIS A 117 2.19 -16.79 -1.64
N ARG A 118 2.94 -15.84 -2.23
CA ARG A 118 4.40 -15.84 -2.15
C ARG A 118 4.90 -15.64 -0.71
N SER A 119 4.23 -14.81 0.09
CA SER A 119 4.57 -14.63 1.51
C SER A 119 4.34 -15.90 2.34
N LEU A 120 3.41 -16.75 1.92
CA LEU A 120 3.11 -18.05 2.52
C LEU A 120 4.02 -19.19 2.00
N GLY A 121 4.83 -18.93 0.97
CA GLY A 121 5.64 -19.96 0.28
C GLY A 121 4.84 -20.81 -0.72
N GLU A 122 3.63 -20.38 -1.08
CA GLU A 122 2.72 -21.04 -2.02
C GLU A 122 3.02 -20.57 -3.46
N PHE A 123 4.21 -20.91 -3.95
CA PHE A 123 4.74 -20.32 -5.20
C PHE A 123 3.91 -20.64 -6.46
N LEU A 124 3.22 -21.78 -6.50
CA LEU A 124 2.38 -22.14 -7.64
C LEU A 124 1.14 -21.23 -7.74
N ASP A 125 0.46 -21.02 -6.62
CA ASP A 125 -0.69 -20.12 -6.54
C ASP A 125 -0.25 -18.67 -6.75
N ALA A 126 0.91 -18.29 -6.19
CA ALA A 126 1.50 -16.98 -6.42
C ALA A 126 1.72 -16.68 -7.90
N GLU A 127 2.26 -17.65 -8.65
CA GLU A 127 2.50 -17.55 -10.09
C GLU A 127 1.19 -17.50 -10.89
N LEU A 128 0.18 -18.27 -10.49
CA LEU A 128 -1.15 -18.23 -11.11
C LEU A 128 -1.76 -16.84 -11.00
N TRP A 129 -1.76 -16.26 -9.80
CA TRP A 129 -2.28 -14.91 -9.58
C TRP A 129 -1.43 -13.83 -10.25
N ARG A 130 -0.11 -14.02 -10.34
CA ARG A 130 0.78 -13.12 -11.08
C ARG A 130 0.38 -13.05 -12.55
N ARG A 131 0.17 -14.19 -13.21
CA ARG A 131 -0.28 -14.25 -14.61
C ARG A 131 -1.67 -13.65 -14.80
N GLN A 132 -2.58 -13.89 -13.86
CA GLN A 132 -3.89 -13.25 -13.87
C GLN A 132 -3.77 -11.73 -13.80
N ALA A 133 -2.90 -11.20 -12.94
CA ALA A 133 -2.62 -9.77 -12.87
C ALA A 133 -2.07 -9.26 -14.23
N GLU A 134 -1.09 -9.92 -14.83
CA GLU A 134 -0.56 -9.53 -16.15
C GLU A 134 -1.63 -9.50 -17.24
N ALA A 135 -2.53 -10.49 -17.26
CA ALA A 135 -3.67 -10.52 -18.17
C ALA A 135 -4.63 -9.33 -17.95
N LEU A 136 -4.93 -9.00 -16.69
CA LEU A 136 -5.78 -7.86 -16.33
C LEU A 136 -5.13 -6.50 -16.64
N ALA A 137 -3.80 -6.41 -16.56
CA ALA A 137 -3.07 -5.19 -16.88
C ALA A 137 -3.07 -4.86 -18.39
N THR A 138 -3.06 -5.90 -19.22
CA THR A 138 -3.01 -5.82 -20.69
C THR A 138 -4.39 -5.86 -21.35
N GLY A 139 -5.41 -6.34 -20.63
CA GLY A 139 -6.78 -6.39 -21.08
C GLY A 139 -7.46 -5.02 -21.19
N PRO A 140 -8.65 -4.97 -21.81
CA PRO A 140 -9.42 -3.73 -21.93
C PRO A 140 -9.78 -3.21 -20.53
N ARG A 141 -9.21 -2.06 -20.17
CA ARG A 141 -9.54 -1.38 -18.92
C ARG A 141 -10.99 -0.92 -18.95
N ARG A 142 -11.76 -1.28 -17.92
CA ARG A 142 -13.05 -0.64 -17.68
C ARG A 142 -12.79 0.84 -17.46
N PRO A 143 -13.56 1.75 -18.10
CA PRO A 143 -13.36 3.18 -17.89
C PRO A 143 -13.47 3.47 -16.39
N PRO A 144 -12.50 4.20 -15.81
CA PRO A 144 -12.54 4.51 -14.40
C PRO A 144 -13.83 5.25 -14.09
N ARG A 145 -14.58 4.77 -13.09
CA ARG A 145 -15.74 5.50 -12.61
C ARG A 145 -15.22 6.80 -11.99
N VAL A 146 -15.79 7.92 -12.39
CA VAL A 146 -15.52 9.20 -11.72
C VAL A 146 -16.17 9.14 -10.35
N LEU A 147 -15.37 8.75 -9.36
CA LEU A 147 -15.74 8.83 -7.96
C LEU A 147 -15.40 10.23 -7.46
N GLY A 148 -16.34 10.86 -6.75
CA GLY A 148 -16.01 12.06 -6.00
C GLY A 148 -14.97 11.71 -4.94
N VAL A 149 -14.01 12.61 -4.73
CA VAL A 149 -13.12 12.53 -3.57
C VAL A 149 -14.02 12.68 -2.34
N ARG A 150 -14.11 11.62 -1.53
CA ARG A 150 -14.71 11.68 -0.18
C ARG A 150 -13.60 12.01 0.82
N ASP A 151 -13.98 12.19 2.09
CA ASP A 151 -13.00 12.24 3.18
C ASP A 151 -12.08 11.01 3.14
N ALA A 152 -10.86 11.16 3.63
CA ALA A 152 -9.91 10.06 3.71
C ALA A 152 -10.53 8.87 4.46
N LEU A 153 -10.28 7.65 3.97
CA LEU A 153 -10.81 6.43 4.59
C LEU A 153 -10.36 6.30 6.06
N LEU A 154 -9.11 6.69 6.32
CA LEU A 154 -8.48 6.67 7.63
C LEU A 154 -8.00 8.09 7.99
N PRO A 155 -7.91 8.42 9.30
CA PRO A 155 -7.35 9.69 9.74
C PRO A 155 -5.92 9.88 9.21
N ALA A 156 -5.56 11.11 8.82
CA ALA A 156 -4.27 11.40 8.19
C ALA A 156 -3.05 10.96 9.03
N GLY A 157 -3.13 11.08 10.36
CA GLY A 157 -2.08 10.60 11.27
C GLY A 157 -1.88 9.09 11.23
N VAL A 158 -2.96 8.32 11.08
CA VAL A 158 -2.90 6.85 10.97
C VAL A 158 -2.29 6.44 9.64
N LEU A 159 -2.67 7.08 8.53
CA LEU A 159 -2.05 6.80 7.24
C LEU A 159 -0.56 7.14 7.24
N ALA A 160 -0.17 8.26 7.84
CA ALA A 160 1.24 8.62 7.98
C ALA A 160 2.01 7.56 8.78
N GLU A 161 1.46 7.10 9.91
CA GLU A 161 2.06 6.04 10.73
C GLU A 161 2.20 4.72 9.95
N ILE A 162 1.15 4.28 9.26
CA ILE A 162 1.18 3.08 8.42
C ILE A 162 2.26 3.18 7.34
N LEU A 163 2.33 4.31 6.64
CA LEU A 163 3.36 4.53 5.63
C LEU A 163 4.77 4.58 6.24
N THR A 164 4.94 5.15 7.43
CA THR A 164 6.22 5.11 8.15
C THR A 164 6.62 3.68 8.50
N LEU A 165 5.71 2.86 9.02
CA LEU A 165 5.97 1.44 9.30
C LEU A 165 6.42 0.70 8.04
N CYS A 166 5.77 0.94 6.89
CA CYS A 166 6.22 0.41 5.60
C CYS A 166 7.65 0.85 5.29
N HIS A 167 7.98 2.15 5.40
CA HIS A 167 9.33 2.62 5.08
C HIS A 167 10.41 2.01 5.98
N GLU A 168 10.08 1.70 7.24
CA GLU A 168 10.99 1.07 8.19
C GLU A 168 11.08 -0.46 8.02
N GLY A 169 10.27 -1.05 7.14
CA GLY A 169 10.21 -2.50 6.95
C GLY A 169 9.54 -3.23 8.10
N LEU A 170 8.72 -2.54 8.89
CA LEU A 170 7.96 -3.10 10.01
C LEU A 170 6.59 -3.61 9.53
N ASP A 171 6.08 -4.60 10.26
CA ASP A 171 4.73 -5.13 10.08
C ASP A 171 3.67 -4.02 10.08
N VAL A 172 2.93 -3.86 8.99
CA VAL A 172 1.82 -2.92 8.94
C VAL A 172 0.64 -3.48 9.73
N LYS A 173 0.15 -2.70 10.70
CA LYS A 173 -1.03 -3.05 11.52
C LYS A 173 -1.91 -1.82 11.72
N LEU A 174 -3.22 -2.00 11.70
CA LEU A 174 -4.15 -0.96 12.11
C LEU A 174 -4.01 -0.69 13.62
N PRO A 175 -4.11 0.58 14.05
CA PRO A 175 -4.22 0.91 15.46
C PRO A 175 -5.36 0.15 16.14
N PRO A 176 -5.24 -0.24 17.43
CA PRO A 176 -6.21 -1.10 18.11
C PRO A 176 -7.67 -0.63 18.03
N ARG A 177 -7.89 0.69 18.09
CA ARG A 177 -9.24 1.29 17.94
C ARG A 177 -9.86 0.95 16.58
N LEU A 178 -9.10 1.08 15.50
CA LEU A 178 -9.59 0.83 14.15
C LEU A 178 -9.69 -0.67 13.86
N ALA A 179 -8.74 -1.46 14.37
CA ALA A 179 -8.85 -2.92 14.33
C ALA A 179 -10.12 -3.41 15.03
N ALA A 180 -10.53 -2.79 16.15
CA ALA A 180 -11.77 -3.12 16.84
C ALA A 180 -13.02 -2.85 15.99
N VAL A 181 -13.04 -1.80 15.15
CA VAL A 181 -14.14 -1.55 14.21
C VAL A 181 -14.25 -2.71 13.21
N ILE A 182 -13.12 -3.19 12.68
CA ILE A 182 -13.09 -4.33 11.77
C ILE A 182 -13.55 -5.63 12.47
N HIS A 183 -13.12 -5.86 13.71
CA HIS A 183 -13.55 -7.02 14.51
C HIS A 183 -15.05 -7.05 14.83
N GLN A 184 -15.73 -5.90 14.78
CA GLN A 184 -17.15 -5.78 15.08
C GLN A 184 -18.04 -5.90 13.84
N LEU A 185 -17.45 -6.10 12.66
CA LEU A 185 -18.22 -6.32 11.44
C LEU A 185 -19.07 -7.59 11.57
N PRO A 186 -20.33 -7.57 11.07
CA PRO A 186 -21.19 -8.74 11.12
C PRO A 186 -20.61 -9.88 10.27
N VAL A 187 -20.72 -11.11 10.78
CA VAL A 187 -20.32 -12.33 10.06
C VAL A 187 -21.59 -13.09 9.68
N ASP A 188 -21.83 -13.25 8.38
CA ASP A 188 -23.05 -13.89 7.87
C ASP A 188 -22.92 -15.42 7.77
N CYS A 189 -21.71 -15.95 7.56
CA CYS A 189 -21.45 -17.39 7.55
C CYS A 189 -19.97 -17.74 7.81
N ASP A 190 -19.74 -18.89 8.45
CA ASP A 190 -18.46 -19.61 8.41
C ASP A 190 -18.35 -20.29 7.05
N ASP A 191 -17.54 -19.71 6.16
CA ASP A 191 -17.19 -20.33 4.90
C ASP A 191 -16.20 -21.49 5.14
N PRO A 192 -16.42 -22.68 4.56
CA PRO A 192 -15.55 -23.83 4.80
C PRO A 192 -14.12 -23.66 4.30
N GLU A 193 -13.87 -22.74 3.37
CA GLU A 193 -12.54 -22.42 2.82
C GLU A 193 -11.95 -21.18 3.48
N TYR A 194 -12.76 -20.17 3.79
CA TYR A 194 -12.29 -18.85 4.25
C TYR A 194 -12.61 -18.51 5.72
N GLY A 195 -13.31 -19.38 6.44
CA GLY A 195 -13.71 -19.17 7.84
C GLY A 195 -14.75 -18.05 8.00
N GLU A 196 -14.63 -17.28 9.09
CA GLU A 196 -15.49 -16.12 9.32
C GLU A 196 -15.25 -15.07 8.22
N LEU A 197 -16.29 -14.73 7.46
CA LEU A 197 -16.26 -13.68 6.43
C LEU A 197 -16.98 -12.42 6.92
N PRO A 198 -16.25 -11.41 7.43
CA PRO A 198 -16.84 -10.14 7.83
C PRO A 198 -17.50 -9.45 6.64
N GLN A 199 -18.76 -9.06 6.84
CA GLN A 199 -19.57 -8.32 5.87
C GLN A 199 -19.45 -6.83 6.10
N VAL A 200 -19.52 -6.07 5.01
CA VAL A 200 -19.33 -4.63 5.05
C VAL A 200 -20.59 -3.96 5.61
N SER A 201 -20.43 -3.19 6.68
CA SER A 201 -21.52 -2.38 7.25
C SER A 201 -21.65 -1.04 6.51
N SER A 202 -22.88 -0.54 6.40
CA SER A 202 -23.16 0.81 5.87
C SER A 202 -22.59 1.96 6.71
N THR A 203 -22.18 1.68 7.96
CA THR A 203 -21.54 2.66 8.84
C THR A 203 -20.01 2.61 8.80
N LEU A 204 -19.41 1.59 8.16
CA LEU A 204 -17.99 1.28 8.28
C LEU A 204 -17.07 2.48 7.95
N VAL A 205 -17.33 3.18 6.84
CA VAL A 205 -16.52 4.35 6.45
C VAL A 205 -16.57 5.45 7.51
N ARG A 206 -17.74 5.68 8.13
CA ARG A 206 -17.90 6.66 9.20
C ARG A 206 -17.17 6.23 10.47
N ASP A 207 -17.28 4.96 10.83
CA ASP A 207 -16.70 4.41 12.05
C ASP A 207 -15.16 4.38 11.98
N LEU A 208 -14.59 4.26 10.77
CA LEU A 208 -13.15 4.35 10.52
C LEU A 208 -12.61 5.79 10.53
N ALA A 209 -13.44 6.78 10.17
CA ALA A 209 -13.04 8.18 10.09
C ALA A 209 -13.07 8.92 11.44
N GLY A 210 -13.87 8.44 12.41
CA GLY A 210 -14.07 9.05 13.72
C GLY A 210 -13.13 8.57 14.81
#